data_AF-A0A7S3GW41-F1
#
_entry.id   AF-A0A7S3GW41-F1
#
_cell.length_a   1.000
_cell.length_b   1.000
_cell.length_c   1.000
_cell.angle_alpha   90.00
_cell.angle_beta   90.00
_cell.angle_gamma   90.00
#
_symmetry.space_group_name_H-M   'P 1'
#
loop_
_entity.id
_entity.type
_entity.pdbx_description
1 polymer ?
#
loop_
_entity_poly.entity_id
_entity_poly.type
_entity_poly.pdbx_seq_one_letter_code
_entity_poly.pdbx_strand_id
1 'polypeptide(L)'
;TFWQSDGPQPHLINIQFPRKARVSELRIYTNFKVDESYTPSCISVRIGTAHHDLQEIQVVDLKEPEGWITIRLAQPRGEAAAPPVPSCVPRDPEIGGAVDFVRSHFVQIAILSNHQNGRDTHLRQIQAFGPRSCSSSRPGPAEAFQLKLQTPMLQQFATIR
;
A
#
# COMPACT_ATOMS: atom_id res chain seq x y z
N THR A 1 15.40 17.07 0.60
CA THR A 1 15.31 16.95 -0.86
C THR A 1 13.88 16.62 -1.24
N PHE A 2 13.46 16.91 -2.47
CA PHE A 2 12.13 16.61 -2.99
C PHE A 2 12.19 16.33 -4.49
N TRP A 3 11.22 15.59 -5.00
CA TRP A 3 10.88 15.53 -6.42
C TRP A 3 9.92 16.67 -6.75
N GLN A 4 10.15 17.35 -7.87
CA GLN A 4 9.28 18.39 -8.42
C GLN A 4 8.80 17.94 -9.80
N SER A 5 7.49 18.03 -10.04
CA SER A 5 6.95 17.84 -11.37
C SER A 5 7.23 19.06 -12.27
N ASP A 6 7.29 18.85 -13.57
CA ASP A 6 7.30 19.93 -14.56
C ASP A 6 6.47 19.47 -15.76
N GLY A 7 5.22 19.92 -15.84
CA GLY A 7 4.30 19.49 -16.89
C GLY A 7 2.83 19.80 -16.62
N PRO A 8 1.93 19.38 -17.51
CA PRO A 8 0.49 19.46 -17.29
C PRO A 8 0.01 18.43 -16.27
N GLN A 9 -1.01 18.78 -15.49
CA GLN A 9 -1.71 17.84 -14.61
C GLN A 9 -2.54 16.83 -15.42
N PRO A 10 -2.75 15.58 -14.91
CA PRO A 10 -2.27 15.07 -13.63
C PRO A 10 -0.79 14.67 -13.64
N HIS A 11 -0.08 14.91 -12.54
CA HIS A 11 1.32 14.48 -12.39
C HIS A 11 1.37 13.01 -12.01
N LEU A 12 2.11 12.20 -12.75
CA LEU A 12 2.08 10.73 -12.63
C LEU A 12 3.38 10.19 -12.08
N ILE A 13 3.27 9.26 -11.14
CA ILE A 13 4.37 8.49 -10.59
C ILE A 13 4.07 7.02 -10.81
N ASN A 14 4.92 6.38 -11.61
CA ASN A 14 4.74 5.00 -12.02
C ASN A 14 5.69 4.10 -11.23
N ILE A 15 5.14 3.12 -10.53
CA ILE A 15 5.87 2.12 -9.79
C ILE A 15 5.61 0.77 -10.45
N GLN A 16 6.64 0.22 -11.10
CA GLN A 16 6.55 -1.06 -11.79
C GLN A 16 7.34 -2.14 -11.04
N PHE A 17 6.67 -3.26 -10.78
CA PHE A 17 7.28 -4.42 -10.15
C PHE A 17 7.56 -5.52 -11.20
N PRO A 18 8.78 -6.10 -11.23
CA PRO A 18 9.12 -7.16 -12.17
C PRO A 18 8.34 -8.46 -11.92
N ARG A 19 7.80 -8.63 -10.70
CA ARG A 19 6.92 -9.75 -10.31
C ARG A 19 5.67 -9.19 -9.66
N LYS A 20 4.58 -9.97 -9.66
CA LYS A 20 3.31 -9.56 -9.04
C LYS A 20 3.51 -9.29 -7.55
N ALA A 21 3.60 -8.03 -7.18
CA ALA A 21 3.87 -7.59 -5.82
C ALA A 21 2.59 -7.54 -5.00
N ARG A 22 2.70 -7.83 -3.71
CA ARG A 22 1.62 -7.65 -2.73
C ARG A 22 1.82 -6.29 -2.08
N VAL A 23 0.90 -5.36 -2.30
CA VAL A 23 0.98 -4.00 -1.76
C VAL A 23 -0.22 -3.77 -0.84
N SER A 24 0.05 -3.48 0.44
CA SER A 24 -0.97 -3.24 1.47
C SER A 24 -1.26 -1.75 1.65
N GLU A 25 -0.21 -0.93 1.72
CA GLU A 25 -0.33 0.51 1.93
C GLU A 25 0.78 1.27 1.19
N LEU A 26 0.45 2.51 0.78
CA LEU A 26 1.39 3.51 0.29
C LEU A 26 1.51 4.60 1.34
N ARG A 27 2.72 5.04 1.63
CA ARG A 27 2.96 6.23 2.44
C ARG A 27 3.62 7.31 1.62
N ILE A 28 3.07 8.51 1.68
CA ILE A 28 3.56 9.67 0.95
C ILE A 28 3.87 10.74 2.00
N TYR A 29 5.06 11.32 1.91
CA TYR A 29 5.45 12.43 2.77
C TYR A 29 5.23 13.76 2.06
N THR A 30 4.37 14.60 2.64
CA THR A 30 4.07 15.96 2.17
C THR A 30 4.09 16.93 3.35
N ASN A 31 4.32 18.21 3.10
CA ASN A 31 4.30 19.23 4.15
C ASN A 31 3.77 20.56 3.62
N PHE A 32 2.52 20.87 3.97
CA PHE A 32 1.85 22.09 3.52
C PHE A 32 2.57 23.39 3.95
N LYS A 33 3.12 23.46 5.16
CA LYS A 33 3.79 24.68 5.65
C LYS A 33 5.05 25.05 4.87
N VAL A 34 5.71 24.06 4.27
CA VAL A 34 6.97 24.28 3.54
C VAL A 34 6.73 24.35 2.03
N ASP A 35 5.79 23.56 1.52
CA ASP A 35 5.54 23.40 0.08
C ASP A 35 4.37 24.28 -0.42
N GLU A 36 3.51 24.80 0.47
CA GLU A 36 2.37 25.68 0.14
C GLU A 36 1.57 25.16 -1.07
N SER A 37 1.58 25.90 -2.19
CA SER A 37 0.89 25.55 -3.44
C SER A 37 1.43 24.30 -4.15
N TYR A 38 2.65 23.86 -3.85
CA TYR A 38 3.23 22.62 -4.40
C TYR A 38 2.72 21.35 -3.69
N THR A 39 1.92 21.50 -2.63
CA THR A 39 1.37 20.38 -1.89
C THR A 39 0.18 19.78 -2.64
N PRO A 40 0.15 18.45 -2.89
CA PRO A 40 -1.00 17.82 -3.53
C PRO A 40 -2.24 17.91 -2.63
N SER A 41 -3.37 18.30 -3.20
CA SER A 41 -4.67 18.37 -2.51
C SER A 41 -5.57 17.18 -2.86
N CYS A 42 -5.38 16.57 -4.03
CA CYS A 42 -6.11 15.36 -4.43
C CYS A 42 -5.16 14.37 -5.11
N ILE A 43 -5.12 13.14 -4.57
CA ILE A 43 -4.29 12.05 -5.08
C ILE A 43 -5.19 10.85 -5.42
N SER A 44 -5.05 10.34 -6.64
CA SER A 44 -5.65 9.09 -7.10
C SER A 44 -4.59 7.99 -7.13
N VAL A 45 -4.89 6.85 -6.52
CA VAL A 45 -4.06 5.65 -6.61
C VAL A 45 -4.73 4.67 -7.57
N ARG A 46 -3.95 4.21 -8.54
CA ARG A 46 -4.39 3.30 -9.60
C ARG A 46 -3.50 2.07 -9.65
N ILE A 47 -4.09 0.95 -10.02
CA ILE A 47 -3.44 -0.35 -10.04
C ILE A 47 -3.78 -1.06 -11.33
N GLY A 48 -2.80 -1.73 -11.95
CA GLY A 48 -3.02 -2.54 -13.16
C GLY A 48 -1.96 -3.62 -13.35
N THR A 49 -1.97 -4.27 -14.51
CA THR A 49 -0.88 -5.15 -14.93
C THR A 49 0.15 -4.41 -15.78
N ALA A 50 -0.29 -3.38 -16.51
CA ALA A 50 0.47 -2.49 -17.35
C ALA A 50 -0.04 -1.04 -17.19
N HIS A 51 0.47 -0.12 -18.02
CA HIS A 51 0.08 1.29 -17.96
C HIS A 51 -1.28 1.59 -18.63
N HIS A 52 -1.80 0.68 -19.45
CA HIS A 52 -3.04 0.87 -20.21
C HIS A 52 -4.29 0.25 -19.56
N ASP A 53 -4.13 -0.62 -18.56
CA ASP A 53 -5.21 -1.31 -17.84
C ASP A 53 -5.31 -0.86 -16.37
N LEU A 54 -4.88 0.38 -16.09
CA LEU A 54 -4.90 0.94 -14.74
C LEU A 54 -6.34 1.21 -14.28
N GLN A 55 -6.70 0.63 -13.15
CA GLN A 55 -7.97 0.88 -12.46
C GLN A 55 -7.74 1.76 -11.24
N GLU A 56 -8.53 2.82 -11.12
CA GLU A 56 -8.55 3.66 -9.93
C GLU A 56 -9.19 2.91 -8.76
N ILE A 57 -8.43 2.74 -7.68
CA ILE A 57 -8.88 2.01 -6.50
C ILE A 57 -9.26 2.95 -5.35
N GLN A 58 -8.60 4.10 -5.26
CA GLN A 58 -8.80 5.04 -4.16
C GLN A 58 -8.42 6.44 -4.59
N VAL A 59 -9.29 7.40 -4.26
CA VAL A 59 -9.02 8.83 -4.37
C VAL A 59 -8.98 9.37 -2.94
N VAL A 60 -7.95 10.15 -2.64
CA VAL A 60 -7.71 10.71 -1.31
C VAL A 60 -7.60 12.22 -1.45
N ASP A 61 -8.48 12.92 -0.75
CA ASP A 61 -8.42 14.36 -0.58
C ASP A 61 -7.60 14.71 0.65
N LEU A 62 -6.62 15.58 0.45
CA LEU A 62 -5.68 16.05 1.47
C LEU A 62 -6.02 17.51 1.81
N LYS A 63 -6.24 17.78 3.08
CA LYS A 63 -6.51 19.13 3.59
C LYS A 63 -5.33 19.57 4.44
N GLU A 64 -4.40 20.29 3.81
CA GLU A 64 -3.19 20.84 4.45
C GLU A 64 -2.38 19.74 5.17
N PRO A 65 -1.95 18.69 4.45
CA PRO A 65 -1.28 17.57 5.07
C PRO A 65 0.11 17.95 5.62
N GLU A 66 0.43 17.42 6.79
CA GLU A 66 1.75 17.54 7.42
C GLU A 66 2.28 16.16 7.81
N GLY A 67 3.36 15.73 7.16
CA GLY A 67 4.08 14.49 7.46
C GLY A 67 3.67 13.31 6.59
N TRP A 68 3.67 12.12 7.19
CA TRP A 68 3.39 10.86 6.50
C TRP A 68 1.89 10.61 6.37
N ILE A 69 1.38 10.66 5.15
CA ILE A 69 0.02 10.23 4.82
C ILE A 69 0.06 8.74 4.49
N THR A 70 -0.84 7.95 5.09
CA THR A 70 -0.95 6.51 4.82
C THR A 70 -2.22 6.21 4.03
N ILE A 71 -2.05 5.67 2.83
CA ILE A 71 -3.12 5.29 1.90
C ILE A 71 -3.21 3.76 1.87
N ARG A 72 -4.30 3.21 2.40
CA ARG A 72 -4.53 1.76 2.45
C ARG A 72 -5.18 1.28 1.17
N LEU A 73 -4.50 0.38 0.46
CA LEU A 73 -4.97 -0.12 -0.84
C LEU A 73 -6.00 -1.25 -0.71
N ALA A 74 -6.11 -1.86 0.47
CA ALA A 74 -7.07 -2.91 0.75
C ALA A 74 -8.49 -2.33 0.80
N GLN A 75 -9.39 -2.86 -0.04
CA GLN A 75 -10.80 -2.52 0.05
C GLN A 75 -11.41 -3.16 1.31
N PRO A 76 -12.12 -2.39 2.16
CA PRO A 76 -12.97 -2.99 3.17
C PRO A 76 -14.09 -3.72 2.44
N ARG A 77 -14.08 -5.06 2.49
CA ARG A 77 -15.21 -5.87 2.02
C ARG A 77 -16.47 -5.32 2.68
N GLY A 78 -17.48 -4.97 1.89
CA GLY A 78 -18.72 -4.36 2.36
C GLY A 78 -19.39 -5.22 3.43
N GLU A 79 -19.10 -4.90 4.69
CA GLU A 79 -19.86 -5.21 5.90
C GLU A 79 -19.34 -4.27 6.98
N ALA A 80 -20.09 -3.19 7.20
CA ALA A 80 -19.89 -2.30 8.32
C ALA A 80 -20.05 -3.07 9.64
N ALA A 81 -19.25 -2.70 10.65
CA ALA A 81 -19.48 -2.97 12.07
C ALA A 81 -19.17 -4.39 12.63
N ALA A 82 -17.98 -4.94 12.36
CA ALA A 82 -17.38 -5.91 13.28
C ALA A 82 -16.11 -5.31 13.93
N PRO A 83 -15.91 -5.42 15.25
CA PRO A 83 -14.72 -4.90 15.91
C PRO A 83 -13.46 -5.55 15.31
N PRO A 84 -12.30 -4.88 15.36
CA PRO A 84 -11.05 -5.44 14.84
C PRO A 84 -10.70 -6.68 15.65
N VAL A 85 -11.12 -7.84 15.15
CA VAL A 85 -10.60 -9.12 15.63
C VAL A 85 -9.09 -9.07 15.43
N PRO A 86 -8.29 -9.28 16.49
CA PRO A 86 -6.84 -9.23 16.38
C PRO A 86 -6.40 -10.22 15.29
N SER A 87 -5.49 -9.76 14.42
CA SER A 87 -4.98 -10.43 13.21
C SER A 87 -4.38 -11.85 13.40
N CYS A 88 -4.54 -12.45 14.58
CA CYS A 88 -4.02 -13.75 14.96
C CYS A 88 -4.99 -14.92 14.75
N VAL A 89 -6.21 -14.70 14.26
CA VAL A 89 -7.10 -15.81 13.89
C VAL A 89 -6.69 -16.33 12.50
N PRO A 90 -6.22 -17.58 12.36
CA PRO A 90 -6.02 -18.20 11.06
C PRO A 90 -7.42 -18.35 10.45
N ARG A 91 -7.79 -17.49 9.50
CA ARG A 91 -9.00 -17.69 8.70
C ARG A 91 -8.70 -18.75 7.65
N ASP A 92 -9.54 -19.78 7.62
CA ASP A 92 -9.45 -20.88 6.68
C ASP A 92 -9.32 -20.38 5.23
N PRO A 93 -8.42 -20.97 4.42
CA PRO A 93 -8.16 -20.51 3.05
C PRO A 93 -9.33 -20.73 2.08
N GLU A 94 -10.37 -21.47 2.47
CA GLU A 94 -11.52 -21.79 1.60
C GLU A 94 -12.70 -20.82 1.75
N ILE A 95 -12.75 -20.01 2.81
CA ILE A 95 -13.75 -18.95 2.98
C ILE A 95 -13.00 -17.61 3.02
N GLY A 96 -12.80 -17.04 1.83
CA GLY A 96 -12.05 -15.81 1.55
C GLY A 96 -11.92 -14.84 2.74
N GLY A 97 -10.81 -15.00 3.47
CA GLY A 97 -10.38 -14.07 4.53
C GLY A 97 -10.14 -12.67 3.97
N ALA A 98 -10.26 -11.66 4.84
CA ALA A 98 -10.03 -10.26 4.47
C ALA A 98 -8.65 -10.11 3.81
N VAL A 99 -8.63 -9.67 2.56
CA VAL A 99 -7.39 -9.42 1.83
C VAL A 99 -6.88 -8.04 2.21
N ASP A 100 -5.93 -7.99 3.13
CA ASP A 100 -5.28 -6.75 3.60
C ASP A 100 -4.31 -6.11 2.57
N PHE A 101 -4.34 -6.55 1.30
CA PHE A 101 -3.42 -6.11 0.26
C PHE A 101 -3.96 -6.37 -1.14
N VAL A 102 -3.49 -5.58 -2.11
CA VAL A 102 -3.74 -5.76 -3.54
C VAL A 102 -2.52 -6.42 -4.19
N ARG A 103 -2.75 -7.25 -5.23
CA ARG A 103 -1.68 -7.88 -6.00
C ARG A 103 -1.57 -7.24 -7.38
N SER A 104 -0.40 -6.66 -7.68
CA SER A 104 -0.23 -5.91 -8.92
C SER A 104 1.20 -5.89 -9.45
N HIS A 105 1.34 -5.69 -10.74
CA HIS A 105 2.62 -5.39 -11.41
C HIS A 105 2.87 -3.88 -11.54
N PHE A 106 1.81 -3.07 -11.51
CA PHE A 106 1.89 -1.64 -11.77
C PHE A 106 1.02 -0.86 -10.80
N VAL A 107 1.64 0.06 -10.06
CA VAL A 107 0.97 1.02 -9.20
C VAL A 107 1.27 2.42 -9.74
N GLN A 108 0.22 3.20 -9.98
CA GLN A 108 0.33 4.58 -10.42
C GLN A 108 -0.26 5.50 -9.35
N ILE A 109 0.53 6.50 -8.95
CA ILE A 109 0.05 7.61 -8.12
C ILE A 109 -0.16 8.79 -9.06
N ALA A 110 -1.40 9.23 -9.20
CA ALA A 110 -1.81 10.36 -10.02
C ALA A 110 -2.18 11.52 -9.11
N ILE A 111 -1.38 12.59 -9.14
CA ILE A 111 -1.73 13.84 -8.45
C ILE A 111 -2.68 14.61 -9.37
N LEU A 112 -3.94 14.68 -8.97
CA LEU A 112 -4.99 15.29 -9.79
C LEU A 112 -4.99 16.81 -9.66
N SER A 113 -4.71 17.31 -8.45
CA SER A 113 -4.68 18.74 -8.15
C SER A 113 -3.79 19.03 -6.94
N ASN A 114 -3.34 20.28 -6.86
CA ASN A 114 -2.56 20.81 -5.74
C ASN A 114 -3.38 21.84 -4.94
N HIS A 115 -2.88 22.20 -3.77
CA HIS A 115 -3.41 23.32 -2.99
C HIS A 115 -3.21 24.65 -3.74
N GLN A 116 -4.11 25.60 -3.51
CA GLN A 116 -4.03 26.95 -4.08
C GLN A 116 -3.91 26.98 -5.62
N ASN A 117 -4.39 25.93 -6.31
CA ASN A 117 -4.23 25.74 -7.75
C ASN A 117 -2.77 25.76 -8.22
N GLY A 118 -1.84 25.26 -7.40
CA GLY A 118 -0.44 25.13 -7.78
C GLY A 118 -0.26 24.27 -9.03
N ARG A 119 0.60 24.72 -9.95
CA ARG A 119 0.87 24.04 -11.22
C ARG A 119 1.65 22.74 -11.02
N ASP A 120 2.76 22.83 -10.28
CA ASP A 120 3.69 21.72 -10.04
C ASP A 120 3.54 21.16 -8.62
N THR A 121 3.99 19.93 -8.40
CA THR A 121 3.88 19.22 -7.12
C THR A 121 5.24 18.90 -6.55
N HIS A 122 5.40 19.07 -5.24
CA HIS A 122 6.54 18.56 -4.47
C HIS A 122 6.17 17.29 -3.73
N LEU A 123 6.89 16.20 -4.01
CA LEU A 123 6.86 15.02 -3.15
C LEU A 123 8.24 14.76 -2.57
N ARG A 124 8.30 14.67 -1.24
CA ARG A 124 9.57 14.51 -0.53
C ARG A 124 9.97 13.04 -0.45
N GLN A 125 9.00 12.16 -0.23
CA GLN A 125 9.25 10.72 -0.14
C GLN A 125 8.00 9.89 -0.40
N ILE A 126 8.19 8.70 -0.95
CA ILE A 126 7.15 7.68 -1.14
C ILE A 126 7.69 6.35 -0.63
N GLN A 127 6.84 5.59 0.05
CA GLN A 127 7.14 4.25 0.54
C GLN A 127 5.98 3.31 0.20
N ALA A 128 6.26 2.19 -0.44
CA ALA A 128 5.29 1.14 -0.69
C ALA A 128 5.53 -0.01 0.26
N PHE A 129 4.48 -0.46 0.95
CA PHE A 129 4.54 -1.54 1.90
C PHE A 129 3.76 -2.75 1.40
N GLY A 130 4.28 -3.93 1.69
CA GLY A 130 3.59 -5.19 1.51
C GLY A 130 3.15 -5.79 2.85
N PRO A 131 2.20 -6.75 2.83
CA PRO A 131 1.84 -7.49 4.02
C PRO A 131 3.09 -8.16 4.58
N ARG A 132 3.32 -8.00 5.88
CA ARG A 132 4.38 -8.74 6.57
C ARG A 132 4.09 -10.22 6.37
N SER A 133 5.02 -10.95 5.74
CA SER A 133 4.92 -12.40 5.68
C SER A 133 5.00 -12.90 7.12
N CYS A 134 3.85 -13.13 7.75
CA CYS A 134 3.81 -14.03 8.87
C CYS A 134 4.29 -15.37 8.30
N SER A 135 5.50 -15.78 8.65
CA SER A 135 6.11 -17.06 8.29
C SER A 135 5.41 -18.25 8.98
N SER A 136 4.08 -18.17 9.15
CA SER A 136 3.27 -19.14 9.85
C SER A 136 2.08 -19.68 9.04
N SER A 137 2.09 -19.54 7.71
CA SER A 137 1.16 -20.29 6.83
C SER A 137 1.67 -20.38 5.39
N ARG A 138 2.51 -21.37 5.11
CA ARG A 138 2.60 -21.94 3.74
C ARG A 138 1.72 -23.19 3.76
N PRO A 139 0.57 -23.22 3.08
CA PRO A 139 -0.09 -24.49 2.80
C PRO A 139 0.70 -25.17 1.68
N GLY A 140 1.54 -26.13 2.06
CA GLY A 140 1.98 -27.18 1.13
C GLY A 140 0.86 -28.21 0.95
N PRO A 141 0.93 -29.07 -0.09
CA PRO A 141 -0.09 -30.07 -0.37
C PRO A 141 0.08 -31.28 0.57
N ALA A 142 -0.13 -31.04 1.87
CA ALA A 142 -0.35 -31.98 2.96
C ALA A 142 -0.29 -31.14 4.24
N GLU A 143 -1.31 -31.28 5.09
CA GLU A 143 -1.41 -30.66 6.41
C GLU A 143 -0.16 -30.91 7.26
N ALA A 144 0.84 -30.04 7.18
CA ALA A 144 1.96 -30.04 8.10
C ALA A 144 1.60 -29.10 9.25
N PHE A 145 1.30 -29.71 10.41
CA PHE A 145 1.24 -29.08 11.74
C PHE A 145 2.24 -27.93 11.84
N GLN A 146 1.76 -26.69 11.73
CA GLN A 146 2.62 -25.52 11.80
C GLN A 146 2.89 -25.20 13.27
N LEU A 147 3.82 -25.95 13.86
CA LEU A 147 4.38 -25.62 15.15
C LEU A 147 5.02 -24.23 15.04
N LYS A 148 4.34 -23.21 15.58
CA LYS A 148 4.96 -21.90 15.82
C LYS A 148 6.05 -22.14 16.86
N LEU A 149 7.29 -22.30 16.40
CA LEU A 149 8.48 -22.42 17.24
C LEU A 149 8.74 -21.05 17.89
N GLN A 150 7.95 -20.71 18.92
CA GLN A 150 7.94 -19.41 19.58
C GLN A 150 9.14 -19.22 20.51
N THR A 151 9.75 -20.30 20.99
CA THR A 151 10.88 -20.23 21.91
C THR A 151 12.20 -20.07 21.15
N PRO A 152 13.17 -19.31 21.69
CA PRO A 152 14.50 -19.15 21.08
C PRO A 152 15.19 -20.50 20.82
N MET A 153 14.99 -21.46 21.72
CA MET A 153 15.50 -22.83 21.61
C MET A 153 14.96 -23.57 20.38
N LEU A 154 13.72 -23.31 19.96
CA LEU A 154 13.13 -24.00 18.82
C LEU A 154 13.37 -23.27 17.50
N GLN A 155 13.58 -21.95 17.53
CA GLN A 155 13.91 -21.16 16.33
C GLN A 155 15.19 -21.60 15.64
N GLN A 156 16.15 -22.18 16.36
CA GLN A 156 17.40 -22.68 15.78
C GLN A 156 17.19 -23.83 14.78
N PHE A 157 16.05 -24.54 14.86
CA PHE A 157 15.70 -25.63 13.94
C PHE A 157 14.76 -25.17 12.81
N ALA A 158 14.40 -23.89 12.75
CA ALA A 158 13.43 -23.38 11.79
C ALA A 158 13.99 -23.22 10.37
N THR A 159 15.30 -23.31 10.16
CA THR A 159 15.91 -23.21 8.83
C THR A 159 17.17 -24.07 8.77
N ILE A 160 17.19 -25.05 7.87
CA ILE A 160 18.43 -25.74 7.49
C ILE A 160 19.16 -24.81 6.52
N ARG A 161 20.38 -24.39 6.86
CA ARG A 161 21.27 -23.64 5.97
C ARG A 161 22.17 -24.58 5.19
#